data_AF-A0A0V0HBB4-F1
#
_entry.id   AF-A0A0V0HBB4-F1
#
_cell.length_a   1.000
_cell.length_b   1.000
_cell.length_c   1.000
_cell.angle_alpha   90.00
_cell.angle_beta   90.00
_cell.angle_gamma   90.00
#
_symmetry.space_group_name_H-M   'P 1'
#
loop_
_entity.id
_entity.type
_entity.pdbx_description
1 polymer ?
#
loop_
_entity_poly.entity_id
_entity_poly.type
_entity_poly.pdbx_seq_one_letter_code
_entity_poly.pdbx_strand_id
1 'polypeptide(L)'
;MLDCGELNSNKSYFKFEQWWLGVDGFADKIKEWWLSFNINGTGSYILATKLKMLKQKLKEWTLTHRNDWKHKKEEILHQLAEMEKTQELRLLSEDELLQKVHLAMEFEEVAKQEEIAWRQRSRIQWLKKGDKNTIFP
;
A
#
# COMPACT_ATOMS: atom_id res chain seq x y z
N MET A 1 3.64 30.74 5.85
CA MET A 1 3.98 30.06 4.58
C MET A 1 5.10 29.09 4.92
N LEU A 2 4.77 27.81 5.19
CA LEU A 2 5.77 26.83 5.62
C LEU A 2 6.42 26.25 4.38
N ASP A 3 7.67 26.66 4.17
CA ASP A 3 8.56 26.19 3.13
C ASP A 3 9.05 24.78 3.49
N CYS A 4 8.49 23.77 2.83
CA CYS A 4 8.97 22.40 2.94
C CYS A 4 10.20 22.26 2.05
N GLY A 5 11.38 22.42 2.68
CA GLY A 5 12.68 22.23 2.05
C GLY A 5 12.76 20.93 1.25
N GLU A 6 13.42 21.05 0.10
CA GLU A 6 13.63 20.00 -0.90
C GLU A 6 14.10 18.69 -0.24
N LEU A 7 13.27 17.65 -0.36
CA LEU A 7 13.60 16.30 0.08
C LEU A 7 14.73 15.75 -0.79
N ASN A 8 15.96 15.98 -0.37
CA ASN A 8 17.14 15.29 -0.88
C ASN A 8 16.87 13.78 -0.92
N SER A 9 16.69 13.25 -2.14
CA SER A 9 16.44 11.85 -2.44
C SER A 9 17.69 11.01 -2.12
N ASN A 10 17.93 10.79 -0.83
CA ASN A 10 18.84 9.75 -0.38
C ASN A 10 18.31 8.40 -0.90
N LYS A 11 19.17 7.59 -1.53
CA LYS A 11 18.81 6.26 -2.09
C LYS A 11 18.01 5.48 -1.05
N SER A 12 16.70 5.36 -1.27
CA SER A 12 15.80 4.71 -0.32
C SER A 12 16.10 3.22 -0.27
N TYR A 13 16.61 2.75 0.87
CA TYR A 13 16.75 1.34 1.17
C TYR A 13 15.37 0.67 1.07
N PHE A 14 15.34 -0.59 0.59
CA PHE A 14 14.10 -1.35 0.57
C PHE A 14 13.59 -1.51 1.99
N LYS A 15 12.34 -1.13 2.21
CA LYS A 15 11.64 -1.27 3.47
C LYS A 15 10.39 -2.09 3.20
N PHE A 16 10.14 -3.04 4.08
CA PHE A 16 8.86 -3.72 4.15
C PHE A 16 7.77 -2.68 4.41
N GLU A 17 6.60 -2.80 3.76
CA GLU A 17 5.46 -1.93 4.07
C GLU A 17 4.34 -2.73 4.72
N GLN A 18 3.87 -2.27 5.88
CA GLN A 18 2.96 -3.04 6.72
C GLN A 18 1.61 -3.32 6.06
N TRP A 19 1.12 -2.37 5.25
CA TRP A 19 -0.15 -2.52 4.53
C TRP A 19 -0.12 -3.69 3.53
N TRP A 20 1.07 -4.17 3.11
CA TRP A 20 1.16 -5.35 2.24
C TRP A 20 0.42 -6.55 2.82
N LEU A 21 0.43 -6.71 4.14
CA LEU A 21 -0.25 -7.81 4.84
C LEU A 21 -1.78 -7.67 4.85
N GLY A 22 -2.30 -6.46 4.61
CA GLY A 22 -3.72 -6.18 4.52
C GLY A 22 -4.29 -6.38 3.11
N VAL A 23 -3.45 -6.63 2.11
CA VAL A 23 -3.92 -6.90 0.75
C VAL A 23 -4.22 -8.39 0.59
N ASP A 24 -5.45 -8.70 0.25
CA ASP A 24 -5.89 -10.06 -0.02
C ASP A 24 -5.02 -10.71 -1.12
N GLY A 25 -4.59 -11.94 -0.87
CA GLY A 25 -3.74 -12.70 -1.78
C GLY A 25 -2.26 -12.28 -1.81
N PHE A 26 -1.81 -11.32 -0.97
CA PHE A 26 -0.39 -10.92 -0.92
C PHE A 26 0.55 -12.10 -0.66
N ALA A 27 0.21 -12.95 0.32
CA ALA A 27 1.02 -14.10 0.68
C ALA A 27 1.15 -15.11 -0.47
N ASP A 28 0.08 -15.33 -1.22
CA ASP A 28 0.09 -16.28 -2.33
C ASP A 28 0.85 -15.72 -3.54
N LYS A 29 0.77 -14.42 -3.78
CA LYS A 29 1.60 -13.73 -4.78
C LYS A 29 3.11 -13.83 -4.46
N ILE A 30 3.50 -13.74 -3.19
CA ILE A 30 4.90 -13.96 -2.76
C ILE A 30 5.34 -15.39 -3.04
N LYS A 31 4.50 -16.39 -2.72
CA LYS A 31 4.79 -17.80 -3.00
C LYS A 31 4.95 -18.04 -4.50
N GLU A 32 4.04 -17.50 -5.31
CA GLU A 32 4.06 -17.59 -6.77
C GLU A 32 5.39 -17.06 -7.35
N TRP A 33 5.80 -15.85 -6.94
CA TRP A 33 7.08 -15.29 -7.37
C TRP A 33 8.26 -16.13 -6.89
N TRP A 34 8.24 -16.59 -5.65
CA TRP A 34 9.34 -17.38 -5.09
C TRP A 34 9.56 -18.70 -5.84
N LEU A 35 8.46 -19.36 -6.22
CA LEU A 35 8.46 -20.61 -6.97
C LEU A 35 8.80 -20.42 -8.45
N SER A 36 8.46 -19.27 -9.05
CA SER A 36 8.77 -19.00 -10.46
C SER A 36 10.26 -18.69 -10.71
N PHE A 37 11.03 -18.35 -9.66
CA PHE A 37 12.47 -18.11 -9.80
C PHE A 37 13.24 -19.42 -9.96
N ASN A 38 13.75 -19.67 -11.18
CA ASN A 38 14.67 -20.77 -11.47
C ASN A 38 16.12 -20.25 -11.57
N ILE A 39 16.98 -20.68 -10.65
CA ILE A 39 18.35 -20.17 -10.50
C ILE A 39 19.28 -21.34 -10.22
N ASN A 40 20.39 -21.41 -10.95
CA ASN A 40 21.41 -22.44 -10.78
C ASN A 40 22.62 -21.89 -10.01
N GLY A 41 23.24 -22.72 -9.18
CA GLY A 41 24.45 -22.36 -8.44
C GLY A 41 24.50 -22.99 -7.05
N THR A 42 25.37 -22.47 -6.18
CA THR A 42 25.42 -22.89 -4.78
C THR A 42 24.16 -22.43 -4.03
N GLY A 43 23.78 -23.14 -2.96
CA GLY A 43 22.57 -22.78 -2.18
C GLY A 43 22.58 -21.33 -1.69
N SER A 44 23.74 -20.81 -1.28
CA SER A 44 23.90 -19.41 -0.89
C SER A 44 23.69 -18.43 -2.04
N TYR A 45 24.20 -18.74 -3.24
CA TYR A 45 23.98 -17.94 -4.44
C TYR A 45 22.51 -17.94 -4.87
N ILE A 46 21.86 -19.10 -4.86
CA ILE A 46 20.43 -19.24 -5.18
C ILE A 46 19.61 -18.38 -4.24
N LEU A 47 19.81 -18.51 -2.93
CA LEU A 47 19.07 -17.75 -1.92
C LEU A 47 19.27 -16.23 -2.09
N ALA A 48 20.52 -15.78 -2.21
CA ALA A 48 20.83 -14.35 -2.37
C ALA A 48 20.19 -13.77 -3.64
N THR A 49 20.16 -14.55 -4.73
CA THR A 49 19.59 -14.11 -6.00
C THR A 49 18.06 -14.10 -5.96
N LYS A 50 17.41 -15.13 -5.38
CA LYS A 50 15.96 -15.14 -5.16
C LYS A 50 15.50 -13.95 -4.32
N LEU A 51 16.22 -13.61 -3.25
CA LEU A 51 15.91 -12.44 -2.42
C LEU A 51 16.04 -11.12 -3.20
N LYS A 52 17.05 -10.99 -4.07
CA LYS A 52 17.20 -9.81 -4.95
C LYS A 52 16.04 -9.68 -5.93
N MET A 53 15.64 -10.78 -6.58
CA MET A 53 14.50 -10.80 -7.51
C MET A 53 13.18 -10.51 -6.80
N LEU A 54 12.95 -11.11 -5.62
CA LEU A 54 11.77 -10.87 -4.82
C LEU A 54 11.65 -9.40 -4.42
N LYS A 55 12.77 -8.79 -4.00
CA LYS A 55 12.84 -7.35 -3.71
C LYS A 55 12.45 -6.48 -4.91
N GLN A 56 12.83 -6.85 -6.14
CA GLN A 56 12.43 -6.12 -7.34
C GLN A 56 10.93 -6.27 -7.60
N LYS A 57 10.39 -7.50 -7.55
CA LYS A 57 8.95 -7.75 -7.70
C LYS A 57 8.10 -7.01 -6.69
N LEU A 58 8.53 -6.99 -5.43
CA LEU A 58 7.88 -6.22 -4.38
C LEU A 58 7.86 -4.72 -4.67
N LYS A 59 8.95 -4.15 -5.20
CA LYS A 59 9.00 -2.73 -5.58
C LYS A 59 8.04 -2.41 -6.72
N GLU A 60 8.05 -3.21 -7.78
CA GLU A 60 7.15 -3.07 -8.93
C GLU A 60 5.69 -3.16 -8.50
N TRP A 61 5.37 -4.17 -7.70
CA TRP A 61 4.03 -4.39 -7.16
C TRP A 61 3.57 -3.25 -6.24
N THR A 62 4.44 -2.77 -5.35
CA THR A 62 4.13 -1.64 -4.46
C THR A 62 3.84 -0.37 -5.25
N LEU A 63 4.60 -0.10 -6.32
CA LEU A 63 4.41 1.07 -7.17
C LEU A 63 3.09 0.99 -7.94
N THR A 64 2.81 -0.15 -8.57
CA THR A 64 1.56 -0.38 -9.30
C THR A 64 0.35 -0.25 -8.38
N HIS A 65 0.35 -0.93 -7.22
CA HIS A 65 -0.76 -0.85 -6.27
C HIS A 65 -1.01 0.57 -5.75
N ARG A 66 0.03 1.36 -5.51
CA ARG A 66 -0.15 2.76 -5.11
C ARG A 66 -0.77 3.61 -6.20
N ASN A 67 -0.39 3.39 -7.45
CA ASN A 67 -0.99 4.11 -8.57
C ASN A 67 -2.47 3.71 -8.70
N ASP A 68 -2.77 2.41 -8.63
CA ASP A 68 -4.15 1.90 -8.67
C ASP A 68 -5.00 2.47 -7.53
N TRP A 69 -4.45 2.54 -6.32
CA TRP A 69 -5.13 3.14 -5.17
C TRP A 69 -5.37 4.63 -5.33
N LYS A 70 -4.37 5.36 -5.86
CA LYS A 70 -4.50 6.79 -6.13
C LYS A 70 -5.63 7.04 -7.14
N HIS A 71 -5.66 6.27 -8.23
CA HIS A 71 -6.72 6.36 -9.23
C HIS A 71 -8.08 5.98 -8.65
N LYS A 72 -8.18 4.89 -7.88
CA LYS A 72 -9.42 4.49 -7.21
C LYS A 72 -9.94 5.58 -6.27
N LYS A 73 -9.05 6.23 -5.52
CA LYS A 73 -9.41 7.34 -4.63
C LYS A 73 -9.91 8.55 -5.40
N GLU A 74 -9.23 8.94 -6.48
CA GLU A 74 -9.66 10.04 -7.36
C GLU A 74 -11.05 9.76 -7.97
N GLU A 75 -11.28 8.52 -8.41
CA GLU A 75 -12.57 8.06 -8.94
C GLU A 75 -13.69 8.13 -7.90
N ILE A 76 -13.45 7.61 -6.69
CA ILE A 76 -14.43 7.68 -5.59
C ILE A 76 -14.77 9.14 -5.25
N LEU A 77 -13.77 10.01 -5.16
CA LEU A 77 -13.99 11.44 -4.91
C LEU A 77 -14.77 12.12 -6.03
N HIS A 78 -14.51 11.75 -7.28
CA HIS A 78 -15.27 12.25 -8.44
C HIS A 78 -16.74 11.84 -8.35
N GLN A 79 -17.02 10.55 -8.12
CA GLN A 79 -18.39 10.04 -7.99
C GLN A 79 -19.14 10.69 -6.82
N LEU A 80 -18.47 10.88 -5.67
CA LEU A 80 -19.06 11.58 -4.53
C LEU A 80 -19.41 13.03 -4.87
N ALA A 81 -18.54 13.75 -5.60
CA ALA A 81 -18.80 15.12 -6.04
C ALA A 81 -19.96 15.21 -7.05
N GLU A 82 -20.11 14.22 -7.93
CA GLU A 82 -21.26 14.13 -8.85
C GLU A 82 -22.57 13.87 -8.10
N MET A 83 -22.54 13.02 -7.08
CA MET A 83 -23.68 12.78 -6.20
C MET A 83 -24.08 14.02 -5.41
N GLU A 84 -23.12 14.80 -4.91
CA GLU A 84 -23.38 16.08 -4.22
C GLU A 84 -24.09 17.08 -5.15
N LYS A 85 -23.61 17.25 -6.39
CA LYS A 85 -24.31 18.06 -7.40
C LYS A 85 -25.73 17.57 -7.69
N THR A 86 -25.90 16.25 -7.75
CA THR A 86 -27.22 15.66 -7.96
C THR A 86 -28.15 15.93 -6.78
N GLN A 87 -27.63 15.91 -5.55
CA GLN A 87 -28.35 16.25 -4.33
C GLN A 87 -28.82 17.71 -4.26
N GLU A 88 -28.07 18.63 -4.87
CA GLU A 88 -28.48 20.04 -4.99
C GLU A 88 -29.68 20.23 -5.93
N LEU A 89 -29.83 19.35 -6.93
CA LEU A 89 -30.89 19.42 -7.94
C LEU A 89 -32.12 18.59 -7.57
N ARG A 90 -31.95 17.44 -6.92
CA ARG A 90 -33.01 16.51 -6.53
C ARG A 90 -32.62 15.62 -5.36
N LEU A 91 -33.61 14.96 -4.74
CA LEU A 91 -33.33 13.88 -3.80
C LEU A 91 -32.71 12.67 -4.54
N LEU A 92 -31.76 11.98 -3.88
CA LEU A 92 -31.18 10.74 -4.37
C LEU A 92 -32.21 9.60 -4.29
N SER A 93 -32.12 8.66 -5.23
CA SER A 93 -32.86 7.39 -5.14
C SER A 93 -32.27 6.50 -4.04
N GLU A 94 -33.00 5.45 -3.67
CA GLU A 94 -32.52 4.46 -2.71
C GLU A 94 -31.24 3.76 -3.21
N ASP A 95 -31.18 3.39 -4.49
CA ASP A 95 -29.98 2.82 -5.12
C ASP A 95 -28.77 3.77 -5.08
N GLU A 96 -28.98 5.06 -5.33
CA GLU A 96 -27.92 6.06 -5.25
C GLU A 96 -27.44 6.25 -3.81
N LEU A 97 -28.33 6.18 -2.84
CA LEU A 97 -27.95 6.25 -1.43
C LEU A 97 -27.10 5.03 -1.03
N LEU A 98 -27.48 3.83 -1.48
CA LEU A 98 -26.69 2.61 -1.27
C LEU A 98 -25.31 2.71 -1.94
N GLN A 99 -25.25 3.22 -3.17
CA GLN A 99 -23.99 3.45 -3.87
C GLN A 99 -23.11 4.45 -3.12
N LYS A 100 -23.69 5.51 -2.54
CA LYS A 100 -22.95 6.48 -1.73
C LYS A 100 -22.35 5.85 -0.47
N VAL A 101 -23.09 4.98 0.20
CA VAL A 101 -22.60 4.22 1.37
C VAL A 101 -21.46 3.29 0.95
N HIS A 102 -21.59 2.56 -0.16
CA HIS A 102 -20.54 1.68 -0.67
C HIS A 102 -19.26 2.47 -0.98
N LEU A 103 -19.37 3.59 -1.70
CA LEU A 103 -18.24 4.46 -2.02
C LEU A 103 -17.55 5.00 -0.76
N ALA A 104 -18.33 5.37 0.28
CA ALA A 104 -17.77 5.80 1.55
C ALA A 104 -16.97 4.70 2.26
N MET A 105 -17.48 3.45 2.24
CA MET A 105 -16.76 2.29 2.79
C MET A 105 -15.46 2.00 2.02
N GLU A 106 -15.49 2.07 0.69
CA GLU A 106 -14.29 1.89 -0.14
C GLU A 106 -13.26 2.99 0.12
N PHE A 107 -13.71 4.24 0.28
CA PHE A 107 -12.83 5.36 0.63
C PHE A 107 -12.18 5.17 2.01
N GLU A 108 -12.96 4.72 3.00
CA GLU A 108 -12.45 4.47 4.35
C GLU A 108 -11.35 3.40 4.37
N GLU A 109 -11.52 2.31 3.61
CA GLU A 109 -10.49 1.27 3.51
C GLU A 109 -9.23 1.81 2.83
N VAL A 110 -9.35 2.58 1.75
CA VAL A 110 -8.19 3.23 1.11
C VAL A 110 -7.46 4.18 2.07
N ALA A 111 -8.22 5.00 2.81
CA ALA A 111 -7.66 5.93 3.79
C ALA A 111 -6.92 5.23 4.94
N LYS A 112 -7.44 4.09 5.41
CA LYS A 112 -6.80 3.27 6.44
C LYS A 112 -5.46 2.68 5.98
N GLN A 113 -5.38 2.22 4.73
CA GLN A 113 -4.13 1.72 4.18
C GLN A 113 -3.09 2.83 4.00
N GLU A 114 -3.52 4.01 3.55
CA GLU A 114 -2.67 5.21 3.53
C GLU A 114 -2.17 5.53 4.94
N GLU A 115 -3.05 5.54 5.94
CA GLU A 115 -2.69 5.83 7.31
C GLU A 115 -1.61 4.86 7.83
N ILE A 116 -1.75 3.56 7.58
CA ILE A 116 -0.73 2.56 7.93
C ILE A 116 0.61 2.88 7.26
N ALA A 117 0.60 3.22 5.97
CA ALA A 117 1.81 3.60 5.24
C ALA A 117 2.44 4.88 5.81
N TRP A 118 1.64 5.89 6.13
CA TRP A 118 2.09 7.16 6.72
C TRP A 118 2.68 6.94 8.11
N ARG A 119 2.00 6.19 9.00
CA ARG A 119 2.50 5.84 10.35
C ARG A 119 3.86 5.15 10.30
N GLN A 120 4.05 4.23 9.35
CA GLN A 120 5.32 3.54 9.20
C GLN A 120 6.43 4.45 8.66
N ARG A 121 6.11 5.35 7.72
CA ARG A 121 7.06 6.31 7.12
C ARG A 121 7.45 7.43 8.06
N SER A 122 6.52 7.94 8.86
CA SER A 122 6.73 9.01 9.83
C SER A 122 7.52 8.55 11.06
N ARG A 123 7.95 7.27 11.12
CA ARG A 123 8.61 6.67 12.28
C ARG A 123 7.78 6.77 13.56
N ILE A 124 6.45 6.89 13.45
CA ILE A 124 5.52 6.68 14.57
C ILE A 124 5.42 5.17 14.83
N GLN A 125 6.54 4.59 15.21
CA GLN A 125 6.69 3.25 15.79
C GLN A 125 7.55 3.34 17.06
N TRP A 126 7.34 4.36 17.88
CA TRP A 126 7.80 4.33 19.26
C TRP A 126 6.59 4.01 20.14
N LEU A 127 6.43 2.72 20.46
CA LEU A 127 6.28 2.21 21.85
C LEU A 127 5.58 0.85 22.04
N LYS A 128 5.02 0.14 21.02
CA LYS A 128 4.16 -1.02 21.37
C LYS A 128 4.22 -2.32 20.56
N LYS A 129 5.13 -2.53 19.62
CA LYS A 129 5.27 -3.87 19.00
C LYS A 129 6.72 -4.29 18.80
N GLY A 130 7.26 -4.92 19.86
CA GLY A 130 8.16 -6.06 19.72
C GLY A 130 9.61 -5.75 19.38
N ASP A 131 10.35 -5.16 20.32
CA ASP A 131 11.80 -5.28 20.35
C ASP A 131 12.15 -6.68 20.88
N LYS A 132 12.31 -7.64 19.95
CA LYS A 132 12.93 -8.95 20.20
C LYS A 132 14.01 -9.22 19.15
N ASN A 133 14.82 -8.22 18.84
CA ASN A 133 16.16 -8.50 18.34
C ASN A 133 17.05 -8.80 19.55
N THR A 134 17.16 -10.09 19.87
CA THR A 134 18.24 -10.60 20.73
C THR A 134 19.56 -10.23 20.09
N ILE A 135 20.23 -9.24 20.68
CA ILE A 135 21.66 -9.00 20.52
C ILE A 135 22.34 -10.27 21.01
N PHE A 136 23.00 -11.00 20.12
CA PHE A 136 23.90 -12.09 20.53
C PHE A 136 25.34 -11.56 20.55
N PRO A 137 26.13 -11.95 21.56
CA PRO A 137 27.52 -11.51 21.77
C PRO A 137 28.50 -12.06 20.73
#